data_AF-A0A7S2L3D3-F1
#
_entry.id   AF-A0A7S2L3D3-F1
#
_cell.length_a   1.000
_cell.length_b   1.000
_cell.length_c   1.000
_cell.angle_alpha   90.00
_cell.angle_beta   90.00
_cell.angle_gamma   90.00
#
_symmetry.space_group_name_H-M   'P 1'
#
loop_
_entity.id
_entity.type
_entity.pdbx_description
1 polymer ?
#
loop_
_entity_poly.entity_id
_entity_poly.type
_entity_poly.pdbx_seq_one_letter_code
_entity_poly.pdbx_strand_id
1 'polypeptide(L)'
;PLPALLRGKSKHTTPAVVPNTKVPQLPEYIFKEHKEVSLAVDFFSINGNNFLHLKSNKIHFRTNYPVKSRSKSTMLPLINQTITIYTRRGFAVHELKGDNEFECVIPDLSPIHVNLVGANEHVPEI
;
A
#
# COMPACT_ATOMS: atom_id res chain seq x y z
N PRO A 1 64.06 8.33 16.32
CA PRO A 1 63.18 7.13 16.42
C PRO A 1 61.80 7.39 15.80
N LEU A 2 61.45 6.65 14.75
CA LEU A 2 60.07 6.48 14.31
C LEU A 2 59.89 4.99 14.01
N PRO A 3 59.00 4.27 14.72
CA PRO A 3 58.83 2.84 14.52
C PRO A 3 58.13 2.57 13.19
N ALA A 4 58.47 1.43 12.58
CA ALA A 4 57.91 0.98 11.32
C ALA A 4 56.37 0.93 11.39
N LEU A 5 55.72 1.58 10.41
CA LEU A 5 54.28 1.61 10.24
C LEU A 5 53.78 0.18 9.95
N LEU A 6 53.19 -0.48 10.95
CA LEU A 6 52.48 -1.75 10.79
C LEU A 6 51.26 -1.53 9.87
N ARG A 7 51.42 -1.82 8.58
CA ARG A 7 50.30 -1.90 7.63
C ARG A 7 49.47 -3.14 7.97
N GLY A 8 48.39 -2.95 8.72
CA GLY A 8 47.36 -3.97 8.91
C GLY A 8 46.77 -4.36 7.56
N LYS A 9 46.80 -5.66 7.22
CA LYS A 9 46.13 -6.19 6.04
C LYS A 9 44.63 -6.16 6.30
N SER A 10 43.87 -5.34 5.56
CA SER A 10 42.41 -5.43 5.57
C SER A 10 42.00 -6.74 4.89
N LYS A 11 41.29 -7.61 5.62
CA LYS A 11 40.73 -8.83 5.07
C LYS A 11 39.35 -8.47 4.51
N HIS A 12 39.19 -8.51 3.19
CA HIS A 12 37.88 -8.36 2.56
C HIS A 12 37.03 -9.59 2.95
N THR A 13 36.01 -9.37 3.78
CA THR A 13 35.00 -10.40 4.10
C THR A 13 33.89 -10.29 3.08
N THR A 14 33.69 -11.35 2.29
CA THR A 14 32.52 -11.43 1.40
C THR A 14 31.24 -11.35 2.24
N PRO A 15 30.30 -10.45 1.90
CA PRO A 15 29.00 -10.40 2.58
C PRO A 15 28.32 -11.77 2.52
N ALA A 16 27.73 -12.19 3.62
CA ALA A 16 26.91 -13.39 3.62
C ALA A 16 25.78 -13.24 2.58
N VAL A 17 25.60 -14.25 1.73
CA VAL A 17 24.51 -14.28 0.76
C VAL A 17 23.20 -14.20 1.54
N VAL A 18 22.41 -13.18 1.27
CA VAL A 18 21.07 -13.05 1.87
C VAL A 18 20.26 -14.26 1.40
N PRO A 19 19.81 -15.15 2.31
CA PRO A 19 19.04 -16.32 1.92
C PRO A 19 17.76 -15.85 1.22
N ASN A 20 17.37 -16.56 0.15
CA ASN A 20 16.12 -16.27 -0.55
C ASN A 20 14.96 -16.29 0.45
N THR A 21 14.33 -15.14 0.67
CA THR A 21 13.13 -15.02 1.51
C THR A 21 12.03 -15.88 0.90
N LYS A 22 11.71 -17.01 1.53
CA LYS A 22 10.54 -17.81 1.13
C LYS A 22 9.29 -17.02 1.51
N VAL A 23 8.59 -16.49 0.50
CA VAL A 23 7.29 -15.86 0.73
C VAL A 23 6.32 -16.97 1.16
N PRO A 24 5.71 -16.88 2.37
CA PRO A 24 4.74 -17.87 2.80
C PRO A 24 3.56 -17.86 1.81
N GLN A 25 3.14 -19.06 1.40
CA GLN A 25 2.00 -19.26 0.52
C GLN A 25 0.74 -18.79 1.22
N LEU A 26 -0.14 -18.08 0.51
CA LEU A 26 -1.43 -17.66 1.04
C LEU A 26 -2.29 -18.91 1.30
N PRO A 27 -2.84 -19.09 2.51
CA PRO A 27 -3.72 -20.23 2.78
C PRO A 27 -4.90 -20.25 1.82
N GLU A 28 -5.17 -21.43 1.25
CA GLU A 28 -6.14 -21.59 0.15
C GLU A 28 -7.57 -21.16 0.55
N TYR A 29 -7.95 -21.37 1.81
CA TYR A 29 -9.27 -20.97 2.32
C TYR A 29 -9.47 -19.44 2.27
N ILE A 30 -8.46 -18.66 2.67
CA ILE A 30 -8.48 -17.18 2.61
C ILE A 30 -8.59 -16.73 1.16
N PHE A 31 -7.82 -17.37 0.26
CA PHE A 31 -7.83 -17.02 -1.15
C PHE A 31 -9.20 -17.27 -1.80
N LYS A 32 -9.83 -18.42 -1.51
CA LYS A 32 -11.15 -18.76 -2.05
C LYS A 32 -12.24 -17.80 -1.58
N GLU A 33 -12.20 -17.38 -0.32
CA GLU A 33 -13.23 -16.53 0.27
C GLU A 33 -13.06 -15.04 -0.06
N HIS A 34 -11.82 -14.58 -0.24
CA HIS A 34 -11.49 -13.15 -0.37
C HIS A 34 -10.75 -12.81 -1.67
N LYS A 35 -10.83 -13.66 -2.69
CA LYS A 35 -10.18 -13.45 -4.00
C LYS A 35 -10.45 -12.04 -4.56
N GLU A 36 -11.69 -11.60 -4.48
CA GLU A 36 -12.15 -10.28 -4.91
C GLU A 36 -12.19 -9.33 -3.73
N VAL A 37 -11.49 -8.21 -3.87
CA VAL A 37 -11.29 -7.23 -2.81
C VAL A 37 -11.96 -5.92 -3.20
N SER A 38 -12.82 -5.43 -2.32
CA SER A 38 -13.28 -4.03 -2.30
C SER A 38 -12.41 -3.25 -1.31
N LEU A 39 -11.97 -2.06 -1.73
CA LEU A 39 -11.20 -1.14 -0.90
C LEU A 39 -12.04 0.09 -0.57
N ALA A 40 -12.01 0.52 0.69
CA ALA A 40 -12.42 1.87 1.09
C ALA A 40 -11.19 2.79 1.12
N VAL A 41 -11.36 4.06 0.72
CA VAL A 41 -10.33 5.09 0.72
C VAL A 41 -10.84 6.37 1.38
N ASP A 42 -9.98 7.00 2.20
CA ASP A 42 -10.31 8.24 2.92
C ASP A 42 -9.06 9.09 3.21
N PHE A 43 -9.24 10.38 3.42
CA PHE A 43 -8.21 11.28 3.92
C PHE A 43 -8.49 11.70 5.36
N PHE A 44 -7.54 11.46 6.25
CA PHE A 44 -7.62 11.94 7.63
C PHE A 44 -6.40 12.78 8.00
N SER A 45 -6.54 13.57 9.06
CA SER A 45 -5.47 14.44 9.58
C SER A 45 -5.17 14.16 11.04
N ILE A 46 -3.89 14.04 11.39
CA ILE A 46 -3.42 13.93 12.77
C ILE A 46 -2.37 15.01 13.00
N ASN A 47 -2.60 15.88 13.99
CA ASN A 47 -1.68 16.97 14.36
C ASN A 47 -1.24 17.83 13.14
N GLY A 48 -2.17 18.11 12.23
CA GLY A 48 -1.90 18.90 11.02
C GLY A 48 -1.22 18.14 9.87
N ASN A 49 -0.90 16.85 10.04
CA ASN A 49 -0.37 16.01 8.97
C ASN A 49 -1.50 15.22 8.31
N ASN A 50 -1.60 15.29 6.99
CA ASN A 50 -2.60 14.55 6.22
C ASN A 50 -2.11 13.15 5.89
N PHE A 51 -3.04 12.20 5.86
CA PHE A 51 -2.79 10.81 5.50
C PHE A 51 -3.87 10.32 4.55
N LEU A 52 -3.46 9.50 3.59
CA LEU A 52 -4.37 8.69 2.78
C LEU A 52 -4.51 7.32 3.44
N HIS A 53 -5.73 6.97 3.85
CA HIS A 53 -6.12 5.68 4.38
C HIS A 53 -6.69 4.80 3.28
N LEU A 54 -6.30 3.53 3.24
CA LEU A 54 -7.01 2.49 2.49
C LEU A 54 -7.26 1.29 3.38
N LYS A 55 -8.45 0.69 3.25
CA LYS A 55 -8.84 -0.49 4.01
C LYS A 55 -9.59 -1.46 3.12
N SER A 56 -9.23 -2.75 3.17
CA SER A 56 -10.07 -3.80 2.58
C SER A 56 -11.27 -4.11 3.46
N ASN A 57 -12.44 -4.23 2.85
CA ASN A 57 -13.69 -4.46 3.59
C ASN A 57 -13.71 -5.83 4.30
N LYS A 58 -13.39 -6.91 3.59
CA LYS A 58 -13.45 -8.29 4.12
C LYS A 58 -12.17 -8.74 4.84
N ILE A 59 -11.01 -8.38 4.30
CA ILE A 59 -9.70 -8.81 4.84
C ILE A 59 -9.26 -7.93 6.02
N HIS A 60 -9.86 -6.75 6.18
CA HIS A 60 -9.50 -5.74 7.18
C HIS A 60 -8.02 -5.31 7.18
N PHE A 61 -7.30 -5.53 6.07
CA PHE A 61 -5.96 -5.03 5.86
C PHE A 61 -6.00 -3.51 5.62
N ARG A 62 -5.21 -2.77 6.39
CA ARG A 62 -5.17 -1.29 6.39
C ARG A 62 -3.81 -0.81 5.92
N THR A 63 -3.81 0.19 5.03
CA THR A 63 -2.60 0.86 4.55
C THR A 63 -2.75 2.36 4.73
N ASN A 64 -1.69 3.02 5.18
CA ASN A 64 -1.67 4.46 5.42
C ASN A 64 -0.45 5.08 4.72
N TYR A 65 -0.66 6.22 4.07
CA TYR A 65 0.43 6.99 3.48
C TYR A 65 0.40 8.43 3.99
N PRO A 66 1.52 8.97 4.49
CA PRO A 66 1.61 10.40 4.75
C PRO A 66 1.57 11.15 3.42
N VAL A 67 0.72 12.17 3.32
CA VAL A 67 0.55 12.97 2.09
C VAL A 67 0.74 14.45 2.38
N LYS A 68 1.39 15.13 1.43
CA LYS A 68 1.57 16.60 1.49
C LYS A 68 0.38 17.36 0.90
N SER A 69 -0.36 16.72 0.01
CA SER A 69 -1.56 17.29 -0.62
C SER A 69 -2.55 16.18 -0.96
N ARG A 70 -3.81 16.56 -1.16
CA ARG A 70 -4.89 15.67 -1.61
C ARG A 70 -5.11 15.74 -3.12
N SER A 71 -4.06 16.07 -3.86
CA SER A 71 -4.13 16.17 -5.32
C SER A 71 -4.17 14.79 -5.98
N LYS A 72 -4.79 14.70 -7.16
CA LYS A 72 -4.77 13.51 -8.03
C LYS A 72 -3.37 12.92 -8.20
N SER A 73 -2.38 13.79 -8.47
CA SER A 73 -0.98 13.41 -8.67
C SER A 73 -0.34 12.76 -7.45
N THR A 74 -0.87 13.04 -6.24
CA THR A 74 -0.42 12.42 -4.99
C THR A 74 -1.20 11.13 -4.72
N MET A 75 -2.53 11.12 -4.85
CA MET A 75 -3.34 9.96 -4.46
C MET A 75 -3.27 8.79 -5.45
N LEU A 76 -3.28 9.05 -6.76
CA LEU A 76 -3.30 8.01 -7.78
C LEU A 76 -2.12 7.01 -7.68
N PRO A 77 -0.85 7.44 -7.56
CA PRO A 77 0.25 6.49 -7.40
C PRO A 77 0.16 5.68 -6.12
N LEU A 78 -0.37 6.25 -5.03
CA LEU A 78 -0.52 5.56 -3.74
C LEU A 78 -1.65 4.51 -3.77
N ILE A 79 -2.76 4.83 -4.46
CA ILE A 79 -3.85 3.88 -4.71
C ILE A 79 -3.32 2.72 -5.56
N ASN A 80 -2.61 3.00 -6.66
CA ASN A 80 -2.01 1.97 -7.53
C ASN A 80 -0.96 1.12 -6.80
N GLN A 81 -0.15 1.72 -5.94
CA GLN A 81 0.77 0.99 -5.08
C GLN A 81 0.01 0.03 -4.17
N THR A 82 -1.10 0.47 -3.59
CA THR A 82 -1.94 -0.36 -2.72
C THR A 82 -2.58 -1.51 -3.49
N ILE A 83 -3.15 -1.25 -4.67
CA ILE A 83 -3.67 -2.30 -5.57
C ILE A 83 -2.58 -3.34 -5.87
N THR A 84 -1.35 -2.88 -6.13
CA THR A 84 -0.21 -3.77 -6.39
C THR A 84 0.12 -4.68 -5.20
N ILE A 85 -0.09 -4.24 -3.96
CA ILE A 85 0.09 -5.08 -2.77
C ILE A 85 -0.88 -6.28 -2.80
N TYR A 86 -2.14 -6.05 -3.18
CA TYR A 86 -3.15 -7.10 -3.31
C TYR A 86 -2.87 -8.03 -4.49
N THR A 87 -2.59 -7.47 -5.68
CA THR A 87 -2.38 -8.28 -6.89
C THR A 87 -1.14 -9.16 -6.81
N ARG A 88 -0.07 -8.71 -6.14
CA ARG A 88 1.12 -9.54 -5.86
C ARG A 88 0.83 -10.77 -4.99
N ARG A 89 -0.28 -10.78 -4.27
CA ARG A 89 -0.75 -11.92 -3.46
C ARG A 89 -1.84 -12.74 -4.15
N GLY A 90 -2.14 -12.43 -5.41
CA GLY A 90 -3.13 -13.12 -6.24
C GLY A 90 -4.55 -12.56 -6.12
N PHE A 91 -4.79 -11.57 -5.25
CA PHE A 91 -6.11 -10.95 -5.10
C PHE A 91 -6.42 -10.02 -6.28
N ALA A 92 -7.71 -9.91 -6.62
CA ALA A 92 -8.22 -8.97 -7.60
C ALA A 92 -8.96 -7.84 -6.89
N VAL A 93 -8.45 -6.62 -6.99
CA VAL A 93 -9.21 -5.43 -6.56
C VAL A 93 -10.21 -5.11 -7.66
N HIS A 94 -11.50 -5.04 -7.33
CA HIS A 94 -12.57 -4.79 -8.30
C HIS A 94 -13.36 -3.51 -8.01
N GLU A 95 -13.34 -3.05 -6.76
CA GLU A 95 -14.08 -1.87 -6.32
C GLU A 95 -13.21 -0.98 -5.41
N LEU A 96 -13.30 0.33 -5.60
CA LEU A 96 -12.79 1.36 -4.73
C LEU A 96 -13.95 2.26 -4.27
N LYS A 97 -14.22 2.30 -2.97
CA LYS A 97 -15.24 3.15 -2.35
C LYS A 97 -14.57 4.35 -1.70
N GLY A 98 -15.03 5.56 -1.99
CA GLY A 98 -14.50 6.77 -1.39
C GLY A 98 -15.54 7.89 -1.45
N ASP A 99 -15.18 9.07 -0.95
CA ASP A 99 -15.99 10.27 -1.14
C ASP A 99 -15.74 10.91 -2.52
N ASN A 100 -16.43 12.02 -2.80
CA ASN A 100 -16.31 12.73 -4.07
C ASN A 100 -14.91 13.29 -4.34
N GLU A 101 -14.00 13.39 -3.35
CA GLU A 101 -12.62 13.84 -3.55
C GLU A 101 -11.84 12.88 -4.49
N PHE A 102 -12.29 11.63 -4.61
CA PHE A 102 -11.70 10.60 -5.45
C PHE A 102 -12.29 10.51 -6.87
N GLU A 103 -13.22 11.37 -7.26
CA GLU A 103 -13.77 11.38 -8.63
C GLU A 103 -12.66 11.55 -9.69
N CYS A 104 -11.62 12.32 -9.35
CA CYS A 104 -10.54 12.64 -10.26
C CYS A 104 -9.70 11.42 -10.70
N VAL A 105 -9.72 10.30 -9.94
CA VAL A 105 -8.93 9.10 -10.26
C VAL A 105 -9.70 8.05 -11.07
N ILE A 106 -11.01 8.20 -11.24
CA ILE A 106 -11.85 7.25 -11.99
C ILE A 106 -11.30 6.90 -13.38
N PRO A 107 -10.87 7.87 -14.20
CA PRO A 107 -10.40 7.57 -15.57
C PRO A 107 -9.14 6.70 -15.60
N ASP A 108 -8.35 6.69 -14.53
CA ASP A 108 -7.04 6.04 -14.48
C ASP A 108 -7.06 4.68 -13.77
N LEU A 109 -8.19 4.31 -13.16
CA LEU A 109 -8.31 3.09 -12.35
C LEU A 109 -8.99 1.93 -13.08
N SER A 110 -9.29 2.05 -14.38
CA SER A 110 -9.86 0.95 -15.17
C SER A 110 -8.98 -0.32 -15.07
N PRO A 111 -9.55 -1.51 -14.81
CA PRO A 111 -10.98 -1.86 -14.82
C PRO A 111 -11.71 -1.77 -13.46
N ILE A 112 -11.10 -1.17 -12.43
CA ILE A 112 -11.67 -1.08 -11.08
C ILE A 112 -12.86 -0.12 -11.08
N HIS A 113 -13.99 -0.55 -10.53
CA HIS A 113 -15.15 0.31 -10.35
C HIS A 113 -14.92 1.25 -9.17
N VAL A 114 -15.06 2.55 -9.39
CA VAL A 114 -14.96 3.55 -8.32
C VAL A 114 -16.36 3.99 -7.94
N ASN A 115 -16.75 3.72 -6.70
CA ASN A 115 -18.04 4.05 -6.13
C ASN A 115 -17.87 5.26 -5.19
N LEU A 116 -18.39 6.41 -5.60
CA LEU A 116 -18.33 7.64 -4.84
C LEU A 116 -19.57 7.76 -3.96
N VAL A 117 -19.34 7.96 -2.66
CA VAL A 117 -20.38 8.03 -1.63
C VAL A 117 -20.45 9.48 -1.11
N GLY A 118 -21.66 10.03 -0.97
CA GLY A 118 -21.84 11.42 -0.57
C GLY A 118 -21.46 11.69 0.88
N ALA A 119 -21.14 12.95 1.22
CA ALA A 119 -20.64 13.39 2.54
C ALA A 119 -21.53 13.03 3.76
N ASN A 120 -22.79 12.63 3.55
CA ASN A 120 -23.73 12.22 4.61
C ASN A 120 -24.07 10.72 4.57
N GLU A 121 -23.55 9.97 3.60
CA GLU A 121 -23.58 8.52 3.61
C GLU A 121 -22.28 8.07 4.27
N HIS A 122 -22.30 8.04 5.60
CA HIS A 122 -21.21 7.46 6.37
C HIS A 122 -20.93 6.06 5.82
N VAL A 123 -19.73 5.81 5.31
CA VAL A 123 -19.24 4.46 5.04
C VAL A 123 -18.80 3.91 6.40
N PRO A 124 -19.57 3.04 7.07
CA PRO A 124 -19.20 2.51 8.39
C PRO A 124 -17.95 1.61 8.33
N GLU A 125 -17.41 1.39 7.13
CA GLU A 125 -16.32 0.47 6.88
C GLU A 125 -14.93 1.10 7.03
N ILE A 126 -14.77 2.37 7.45
CA ILE A 126 -13.45 3.02 7.57
C ILE A 126 -12.93 2.95 9.02
#